data_AF-A0A951TWD2-F1
#
_entry.id   AF-A0A951TWD2-F1
#
_cell.length_a   1.000
_cell.length_b   1.000
_cell.length_c   1.000
_cell.angle_alpha   90.00
_cell.angle_beta   90.00
_cell.angle_gamma   90.00
#
_symmetry.space_group_name_H-M   'P 1'
#
loop_
_entity.id
_entity.type
_entity.pdbx_description
1 polymer ?
#
loop_
_entity_poly.entity_id
_entity_poly.type
_entity_poly.pdbx_seq_one_letter_code
_entity_poly.pdbx_strand_id
1 'polypeptide(L)'
;MKRFASLVFATATMIASLVIPLTVSAAAAVKAPSATTNNQSFQISPPTSTYAADPGTTVKGVIKVNNLTNAALSLTVGKENFVAKGEEGEIELTDNADPLYSLAPWFNAAVTQITVPPLGTTSFNYTIAVPANAEPGGRYGSITFNTIAPKLAGGESGAAVQQQLAAIIFLRINGPANESLKIDSFATGTRASNGNFTAKSFFEYAPVDFLTRVQNTGTVHEKPTGTITIKNMFGFTTATIPLDEHYVIPGAIRALHNVYPTSNQKKLMFGRYTAHINATYANGKTLSADVSFTVIPYKLLVIIFVVLLIVFIVFWRGRKRLARAGRILAGKE
;
A
#
# COMPACT_ATOMS: atom_id res chain seq x y z
N MET A 1 1.11 81.27 -45.08
CA MET A 1 0.95 80.82 -46.48
C MET A 1 2.04 79.79 -46.74
N LYS A 2 1.76 78.48 -46.68
CA LYS A 2 1.75 77.53 -47.82
C LYS A 2 2.81 77.93 -48.88
N ARG A 3 3.87 77.18 -49.19
CA ARG A 3 4.00 75.82 -49.80
C ARG A 3 5.52 75.48 -49.81
N PHE A 4 6.07 74.27 -49.71
CA PHE A 4 6.18 73.14 -50.66
C PHE A 4 7.10 72.10 -49.96
N ALA A 5 6.75 70.82 -49.80
CA ALA A 5 7.26 69.65 -50.57
C ALA A 5 8.69 69.78 -51.14
N SER A 6 9.62 68.82 -51.12
CA SER A 6 9.79 67.48 -50.56
C SER A 6 11.15 66.97 -51.09
N LEU A 7 11.66 65.87 -50.51
CA LEU A 7 12.55 64.84 -51.13
C LEU A 7 14.10 64.93 -51.01
N VAL A 8 14.64 63.79 -50.55
CA VAL A 8 15.78 62.99 -51.10
C VAL A 8 17.16 63.03 -50.43
N PHE A 9 17.53 61.81 -49.96
CA PHE A 9 18.82 61.09 -49.90
C PHE A 9 20.16 61.84 -49.69
N ALA A 10 20.97 61.32 -48.76
CA ALA A 10 22.30 60.79 -49.08
C ALA A 10 22.90 60.00 -47.90
N THR A 11 23.55 58.90 -48.24
CA THR A 11 24.37 58.01 -47.41
C THR A 11 25.69 58.66 -46.98
N ALA A 12 26.18 58.39 -45.76
CA ALA A 12 27.62 58.27 -45.47
C ALA A 12 27.88 57.70 -44.06
N THR A 13 28.70 56.66 -44.03
CA THR A 13 29.38 56.02 -42.91
C THR A 13 30.14 57.00 -41.99
N MET A 14 30.03 56.81 -40.67
CA MET A 14 31.08 57.20 -39.73
C MET A 14 31.18 56.19 -38.58
N ILE A 15 32.32 55.50 -38.53
CA ILE A 15 32.73 54.58 -37.47
C ILE A 15 33.30 55.43 -36.33
N ALA A 16 32.68 55.37 -35.16
CA ALA A 16 33.22 55.93 -33.92
C ALA A 16 33.26 54.82 -32.86
N SER A 17 34.46 54.34 -32.58
CA SER A 17 34.77 53.30 -31.61
C SER A 17 34.51 53.80 -30.18
N LEU A 18 33.40 53.35 -29.58
CA LEU A 18 33.08 53.63 -28.18
C LEU A 18 33.56 52.47 -27.31
N VAL A 19 34.66 52.68 -26.58
CA VAL A 19 35.16 51.74 -25.56
C VAL A 19 34.34 51.94 -24.29
N ILE A 20 33.46 50.99 -23.98
CA ILE A 20 32.70 50.96 -22.72
C ILE A 20 33.47 50.04 -21.74
N PRO A 21 33.94 50.53 -20.58
CA PRO A 21 34.56 49.65 -19.60
C PRO A 21 33.49 48.77 -18.94
N LEU A 22 33.62 47.45 -19.15
CA LEU A 22 32.80 46.42 -18.52
C LEU A 22 33.16 46.32 -17.03
N THR A 23 32.40 46.96 -16.15
CA THR A 23 32.53 46.74 -14.71
C THR A 23 31.94 45.38 -14.37
N VAL A 24 32.80 44.37 -14.23
CA VAL A 24 32.42 43.05 -13.71
C VAL A 24 32.09 43.21 -12.22
N SER A 25 30.81 43.31 -11.90
CA SER A 25 30.35 43.16 -10.51
C SER A 25 30.54 41.69 -10.14
N ALA A 26 31.50 41.41 -9.26
CA ALA A 26 31.68 40.08 -8.70
C ALA A 26 30.49 39.76 -7.81
N ALA A 27 29.47 39.11 -8.36
CA ALA A 27 28.43 38.47 -7.58
C ALA A 27 29.12 37.39 -6.73
N ALA A 28 29.30 37.66 -5.44
CA ALA A 28 29.70 36.64 -4.49
C ALA A 28 28.65 35.53 -4.56
N ALA A 29 29.02 34.39 -5.14
CA ALA A 29 28.19 33.21 -5.13
C ALA A 29 27.96 32.83 -3.66
N VAL A 30 26.77 33.15 -3.13
CA VAL A 30 26.28 32.56 -1.91
C VAL A 30 26.22 31.07 -2.20
N LYS A 31 27.21 30.31 -1.73
CA LYS A 31 27.13 28.85 -1.70
C LYS A 31 25.86 28.53 -0.92
N ALA A 32 24.84 28.04 -1.62
CA ALA A 32 23.70 27.42 -0.97
C ALA A 32 24.27 26.36 -0.01
N PRO A 33 23.88 26.35 1.28
CA PRO A 33 24.35 25.33 2.19
C PRO A 33 23.97 23.98 1.59
N SER A 34 24.99 23.18 1.27
CA SER A 34 24.79 21.77 0.94
C SER A 34 24.06 21.16 2.13
N ALA A 35 22.79 20.80 1.94
CA ALA A 35 22.07 20.02 2.92
C ALA A 35 22.80 18.68 3.02
N THR A 36 23.67 18.54 4.01
CA THR A 36 24.18 17.23 4.41
C THR A 36 22.97 16.50 4.96
N THR A 37 22.32 15.70 4.10
CA THR A 37 21.29 14.77 4.53
C THR A 37 21.97 13.76 5.43
N ASN A 38 22.07 14.08 6.73
CA ASN A 38 22.39 13.10 7.76
C ASN A 38 21.27 12.08 7.70
N ASN A 39 21.52 11.01 6.97
CA ASN A 39 20.59 9.93 6.73
C ASN A 39 20.48 9.17 8.06
N GLN A 40 19.72 9.71 9.02
CA GLN A 40 19.48 9.11 10.33
C GLN A 40 18.59 7.88 10.16
N SER A 41 19.13 6.81 9.58
CA SER A 41 18.38 5.60 9.31
C SER A 41 18.57 4.60 10.44
N PHE A 42 17.46 4.15 11.04
CA PHE A 42 17.46 3.11 12.04
C PHE A 42 16.31 2.13 11.81
N GLN A 43 16.44 0.95 12.39
CA GLN A 43 15.45 -0.11 12.31
C GLN A 43 15.06 -0.55 13.71
N ILE A 44 13.81 -0.97 13.86
CA ILE A 44 13.29 -1.57 15.09
C ILE A 44 12.87 -3.01 14.82
N SER A 45 13.09 -3.90 15.78
CA SER A 45 12.69 -5.30 15.68
C SER A 45 12.29 -5.88 17.04
N PRO A 46 11.14 -6.59 17.13
CA PRO A 46 10.14 -6.75 16.09
C PRO A 46 9.29 -5.47 15.90
N PRO A 47 8.76 -5.20 14.69
CA PRO A 47 7.86 -4.07 14.46
C PRO A 47 6.47 -4.27 15.10
N THR A 48 6.08 -5.52 15.33
CA THR A 48 4.81 -5.88 15.98
C THR A 48 5.04 -6.99 17.00
N SER A 49 4.53 -6.81 18.21
CA SER A 49 4.57 -7.79 19.30
C SER A 49 3.15 -8.12 19.76
N THR A 50 2.91 -9.38 20.09
CA THR A 50 1.60 -9.85 20.56
C THR A 50 1.77 -10.61 21.87
N TYR A 51 0.98 -10.24 22.88
CA TYR A 51 1.03 -10.84 24.20
C TYR A 51 -0.37 -11.24 24.67
N ALA A 52 -0.43 -12.26 25.51
CA ALA A 52 -1.60 -12.62 26.30
C ALA A 52 -1.22 -12.58 27.78
N ALA A 53 -2.09 -12.03 28.62
CA ALA A 53 -1.81 -11.85 30.05
C ALA A 53 -3.09 -11.92 30.87
N ASP A 54 -2.97 -12.40 32.11
CA ASP A 54 -4.05 -12.33 33.10
C ASP A 54 -4.04 -10.96 33.81
N PRO A 55 -5.19 -10.48 34.32
CA PRO A 55 -5.24 -9.28 35.15
C PRO A 55 -4.27 -9.34 36.33
N GLY A 56 -3.59 -8.22 36.63
CA GLY A 56 -2.62 -8.12 37.73
C GLY A 56 -1.22 -8.65 37.43
N THR A 57 -0.99 -9.21 36.23
CA THR A 57 0.33 -9.72 35.84
C THR A 57 1.20 -8.66 35.17
N THR A 58 2.51 -8.90 35.15
CA THR A 58 3.47 -8.03 34.46
C THR A 58 4.08 -8.76 33.27
N VAL A 59 3.90 -8.21 32.07
CA VAL A 59 4.52 -8.72 30.84
C VAL A 59 5.84 -7.99 30.61
N LYS A 60 6.87 -8.72 30.17
CA LYS A 60 8.18 -8.14 29.81
C LYS A 60 8.37 -8.26 28.31
N GLY A 61 8.86 -7.19 27.69
CA GLY A 61 9.15 -7.15 26.26
C GLY A 61 10.50 -6.51 25.97
N VAL A 62 11.03 -6.80 24.79
CA VAL A 62 12.31 -6.27 24.31
C VAL A 62 12.15 -5.82 22.87
N ILE A 63 12.58 -4.60 22.57
CA ILE A 63 12.69 -4.07 21.20
C ILE A 63 14.16 -3.82 20.93
N LYS A 64 14.69 -4.40 19.84
CA LYS A 64 16.03 -4.12 19.36
C LYS A 64 15.99 -2.92 18.43
N VAL A 65 16.89 -1.98 18.66
CA VAL A 65 17.06 -0.79 17.83
C VAL A 65 18.41 -0.88 17.15
N ASN A 66 18.41 -0.96 15.84
CA ASN A 66 19.60 -1.10 15.01
C ASN A 66 19.91 0.22 14.31
N ASN A 67 21.10 0.77 14.53
CA ASN A 67 21.57 1.97 13.89
C ASN A 67 22.26 1.61 12.57
N LEU A 68 21.77 2.14 11.44
CA LEU A 68 22.34 1.89 10.12
C LEU A 68 23.38 2.93 9.70
N THR A 69 23.71 3.86 10.60
CA THR A 69 24.62 4.96 10.32
C THR A 69 25.98 4.74 10.97
N ASN A 70 26.98 5.43 10.44
CA ASN A 70 28.35 5.41 10.96
C ASN A 70 28.55 6.39 12.14
N ALA A 71 27.49 7.04 12.61
CA ALA A 71 27.52 7.95 13.76
C ALA A 71 26.64 7.39 14.89
N ALA A 72 26.92 7.76 16.14
CA ALA A 72 26.07 7.37 17.26
C ALA A 72 24.69 8.04 17.12
N LEU A 73 23.62 7.27 17.33
CA LEU A 73 22.25 7.73 17.19
C LEU A 73 21.57 7.83 18.56
N SER A 74 21.16 9.04 18.92
CA SER A 74 20.39 9.29 20.15
C SER A 74 18.91 9.37 19.82
N LEU A 75 18.11 8.57 20.52
CA LEU A 75 16.67 8.45 20.32
C LEU A 75 15.91 8.73 21.62
N THR A 76 14.83 9.48 21.52
CA THR A 76 13.85 9.64 22.60
C THR A 76 12.80 8.55 22.47
N VAL A 77 12.50 7.88 23.58
CA VAL A 77 11.50 6.82 23.65
C VAL A 77 10.19 7.37 24.22
N GLY A 78 9.11 7.25 23.45
CA GLY A 78 7.76 7.61 23.83
C GLY A 78 6.85 6.38 23.94
N LYS A 79 5.64 6.61 24.44
CA LYS A 79 4.58 5.61 24.53
C LYS A 79 3.28 6.25 24.11
N GLU A 80 2.62 5.66 23.13
CA GLU A 80 1.43 6.24 22.50
C GLU A 80 0.41 5.13 22.24
N ASN A 81 -0.88 5.43 22.36
CA ASN A 81 -1.89 4.49 21.88
C ASN A 81 -1.97 4.57 20.36
N PHE A 82 -2.62 3.59 19.74
CA PHE A 82 -2.96 3.71 18.33
C PHE A 82 -4.39 3.28 18.07
N VAL A 83 -4.97 3.87 17.04
CA VAL A 83 -6.28 3.51 16.49
C VAL A 83 -6.13 3.15 15.02
N ALA A 84 -7.02 2.33 14.49
CA ALA A 84 -7.02 2.05 13.05
C ALA A 84 -7.41 3.30 12.27
N LYS A 85 -6.72 3.51 11.15
CA LYS A 85 -7.04 4.54 10.16
C LYS A 85 -7.28 3.85 8.83
N GLY A 86 -8.45 4.08 8.23
CA GLY A 86 -8.85 3.37 7.02
C GLY A 86 -8.90 1.84 7.21
N GLU A 87 -8.74 1.11 6.10
CA GLU A 87 -8.92 -0.36 6.07
C GLU A 87 -7.66 -1.13 5.64
N GLU A 88 -6.69 -0.46 5.03
CA GLU A 88 -5.43 -1.06 4.55
C GLU A 88 -4.46 -1.39 5.68
N GLY A 89 -4.80 -0.97 6.90
CA GLY A 89 -3.99 -1.19 8.08
C GLY A 89 -3.09 -0.07 8.52
N GLU A 90 -3.38 1.12 8.04
CA GLU A 90 -2.80 2.33 8.60
C GLU A 90 -3.27 2.47 10.06
N ILE A 91 -2.41 3.09 10.85
CA ILE A 91 -2.68 3.38 12.24
C ILE A 91 -2.42 4.85 12.47
N GLU A 92 -3.18 5.43 13.39
CA GLU A 92 -2.96 6.78 13.89
C GLU A 92 -2.53 6.67 15.34
N LEU A 93 -1.35 7.22 15.65
CA LEU A 93 -0.88 7.33 17.03
C LEU A 93 -1.63 8.47 17.71
N THR A 94 -2.11 8.23 18.93
CA THR A 94 -2.92 9.20 19.65
C THR A 94 -2.81 9.01 21.15
N ASP A 95 -2.83 10.12 21.87
CA ASP A 95 -2.96 10.13 23.34
C ASP A 95 -4.42 10.04 23.78
N ASN A 96 -5.37 10.37 22.90
CA ASN A 96 -6.80 10.39 23.16
C ASN A 96 -7.51 9.16 22.60
N ALA A 97 -6.96 7.97 22.90
CA ALA A 97 -7.62 6.70 22.58
C ALA A 97 -8.72 6.39 23.61
N ASP A 98 -9.68 5.56 23.22
CA ASP A 98 -10.66 5.00 24.14
C ASP A 98 -9.93 4.31 25.32
N PRO A 99 -10.17 4.73 26.58
CA PRO A 99 -9.55 4.12 27.75
C PRO A 99 -9.79 2.61 27.85
N LEU A 100 -10.90 2.11 27.28
CA LEU A 100 -11.20 0.68 27.25
C LEU A 100 -10.18 -0.11 26.43
N TYR A 101 -9.60 0.49 25.39
CA TYR A 101 -8.65 -0.19 24.50
C TYR A 101 -7.20 0.28 24.67
N SER A 102 -6.97 1.26 25.55
CA SER A 102 -5.66 1.89 25.74
C SER A 102 -4.66 0.98 26.46
N LEU A 103 -3.45 0.87 25.92
CA LEU A 103 -2.32 0.17 26.53
C LEU A 103 -1.22 1.12 27.03
N ALA A 104 -1.10 2.31 26.44
CA ALA A 104 0.02 3.22 26.71
C ALA A 104 0.25 3.56 28.21
N PRO A 105 -0.81 3.77 29.03
CA PRO A 105 -0.63 4.03 30.45
C PRO A 105 0.06 2.89 31.21
N TRP A 106 -0.07 1.65 30.74
CA TRP A 106 0.45 0.45 31.42
C TRP A 106 1.92 0.17 31.12
N PHE A 107 2.51 0.85 30.12
CA PHE A 107 3.94 0.73 29.85
C PHE A 107 4.79 1.40 30.93
N ASN A 108 5.78 0.66 31.38
CA ASN A 108 6.86 1.12 32.22
C ASN A 108 8.21 0.82 31.55
N ALA A 109 9.03 1.86 31.43
CA ALA A 109 10.36 1.81 30.87
C ALA A 109 11.34 2.48 31.83
N ALA A 110 12.52 1.86 32.00
CA ALA A 110 13.56 2.37 32.89
C ALA A 110 14.23 3.64 32.36
N VAL A 111 14.21 3.85 31.03
CA VAL A 111 14.87 4.98 30.37
C VAL A 111 13.94 5.58 29.31
N THR A 112 13.97 6.90 29.18
CA THR A 112 13.23 7.67 28.16
C THR A 112 14.11 8.11 27.00
N GLN A 113 15.41 7.82 27.06
CA GLN A 113 16.37 8.09 26.00
C GLN A 113 17.36 6.94 25.89
N ILE A 114 17.69 6.57 24.65
CA ILE A 114 18.70 5.55 24.34
C ILE A 114 19.72 6.10 23.35
N THR A 115 20.97 5.67 23.49
CA THR A 115 22.02 5.93 22.51
C THR A 115 22.41 4.60 21.88
N VAL A 116 22.37 4.55 20.56
CA VAL A 116 22.73 3.36 19.78
C VAL A 116 24.08 3.61 19.12
N PRO A 117 25.09 2.75 19.34
CA PRO A 117 26.40 2.94 18.75
C PRO A 117 26.35 2.89 17.20
N PRO A 118 27.35 3.47 16.51
CA PRO A 118 27.48 3.35 15.05
C PRO A 118 27.40 1.89 14.59
N LEU A 119 26.61 1.62 13.55
CA LEU A 119 26.42 0.27 12.97
C LEU A 119 26.09 -0.83 14.00
N GLY A 120 25.55 -0.43 15.16
CA GLY A 120 25.32 -1.32 16.30
C GLY A 120 23.86 -1.43 16.69
N THR A 121 23.59 -2.34 17.62
CA THR A 121 22.24 -2.63 18.10
C THR A 121 22.15 -2.45 19.62
N THR A 122 21.14 -1.72 20.07
CA THR A 122 20.80 -1.57 21.50
C THR A 122 19.46 -2.25 21.77
N SER A 123 19.35 -3.00 22.87
CA SER A 123 18.08 -3.61 23.30
C SER A 123 17.38 -2.71 24.30
N PHE A 124 16.15 -2.30 23.97
CA PHE A 124 15.27 -1.54 24.85
C PHE A 124 14.30 -2.51 25.55
N ASN A 125 14.45 -2.63 26.86
CA ASN A 125 13.59 -3.47 27.69
C ASN A 125 12.44 -2.62 28.24
N TYR A 126 11.23 -3.16 28.15
CA TYR A 126 10.03 -2.53 28.70
C TYR A 126 9.18 -3.56 29.45
N THR A 127 8.29 -3.05 30.29
CA THR A 127 7.31 -3.86 31.00
C THR A 127 5.92 -3.29 30.82
N ILE A 128 4.92 -4.16 30.88
CA ILE A 128 3.50 -3.80 30.87
C ILE A 128 2.92 -4.29 32.18
N ALA A 129 2.55 -3.36 33.06
CA ALA A 129 1.91 -3.67 34.33
C ALA A 129 0.39 -3.70 34.12
N VAL A 130 -0.18 -4.91 34.00
CA VAL A 130 -1.62 -5.07 33.78
C VAL A 130 -2.35 -4.83 35.11
N PRO A 131 -3.32 -3.90 35.18
CA PRO A 131 -4.11 -3.69 36.39
C PRO A 131 -4.86 -4.95 36.82
N ALA A 132 -5.03 -5.15 38.13
CA ALA A 132 -5.78 -6.29 38.67
C ALA A 132 -7.27 -6.26 38.29
N ASN A 133 -7.81 -5.07 38.02
CA ASN A 133 -9.19 -4.84 37.58
C ASN A 133 -9.30 -4.70 36.05
N ALA A 134 -8.29 -5.11 35.27
CA ALA A 134 -8.34 -5.04 33.82
C ALA A 134 -9.44 -5.96 33.27
N GLU A 135 -10.35 -5.39 32.49
CA GLU A 135 -11.41 -6.15 31.82
C GLU A 135 -10.82 -7.01 30.68
N PRO A 136 -11.35 -8.25 30.46
CA PRO A 136 -10.97 -9.09 29.35
C PRO A 136 -11.19 -8.41 27.98
N GLY A 137 -10.27 -8.63 27.04
CA GLY A 137 -10.34 -8.04 25.71
C GLY A 137 -8.99 -7.57 25.17
N GLY A 138 -9.03 -6.80 24.09
CA GLY A 138 -7.86 -6.23 23.45
C GLY A 138 -7.39 -4.93 24.12
N ARG A 139 -6.08 -4.72 24.16
CA ARG A 139 -5.43 -3.46 24.50
C ARG A 139 -4.34 -3.17 23.46
N TYR A 140 -4.28 -1.92 23.01
CA TYR A 140 -3.47 -1.50 21.87
C TYR A 140 -2.63 -0.30 22.24
N GLY A 141 -1.34 -0.39 21.95
CA GLY A 141 -0.42 0.71 22.14
C GLY A 141 0.90 0.46 21.43
N SER A 142 1.76 1.44 21.53
CA SER A 142 3.03 1.47 20.82
C SER A 142 4.12 2.11 21.66
N ILE A 143 5.35 1.72 21.37
CA ILE A 143 6.55 2.39 21.87
C ILE A 143 7.19 3.11 20.70
N THR A 144 7.31 4.43 20.80
CA THR A 144 7.83 5.29 19.73
C THR A 144 9.30 5.60 19.96
N PHE A 145 10.08 5.61 18.89
CA PHE A 145 11.50 5.98 18.89
C PHE A 145 11.65 7.17 17.96
N ASN A 146 12.03 8.31 18.52
CA ASN A 146 12.12 9.59 17.82
C ASN A 146 13.57 10.01 17.73
N THR A 147 14.04 10.39 16.54
CA THR A 147 15.38 10.96 16.39
C THR A 147 15.45 12.36 16.98
N ILE A 148 16.55 12.64 17.68
CA ILE A 148 16.80 13.97 18.22
C ILE A 148 17.51 14.78 17.13
N ALA A 149 16.90 15.91 16.75
CA ALA A 149 17.49 16.81 15.78
C ALA A 149 18.84 17.36 16.34
N PRO A 150 19.93 17.31 15.55
CA PRO A 150 21.20 17.87 15.99
C PRO A 150 21.06 19.39 16.17
N LYS A 151 21.62 19.92 17.26
CA LYS A 151 21.70 21.37 17.46
C LYS A 151 22.63 21.96 16.40
N LEU A 152 22.10 22.85 15.56
CA LEU A 152 22.89 23.63 14.61
C LEU A 152 23.82 24.60 15.37
N ALA A 153 25.02 24.82 14.86
CA ALA A 153 25.92 25.82 15.43
C ALA A 153 25.35 27.23 15.17
N GLY A 154 25.66 28.18 16.06
CA GLY A 154 25.14 29.55 15.96
C GLY A 154 25.48 30.19 14.61
N GLY A 155 24.46 30.62 13.86
CA GLY A 155 24.60 31.22 12.53
C GLY A 155 24.30 30.28 11.35
N GLU A 156 24.07 29.00 11.60
CA GLU A 156 23.66 28.04 10.56
C GLU A 156 22.13 27.95 10.46
N SER A 157 21.61 28.05 9.23
CA SER A 157 20.23 27.73 8.91
C SER A 157 20.20 26.38 8.18
N GLY A 158 19.43 25.43 8.71
CA GLY A 158 19.31 24.09 8.14
C GLY A 158 17.94 23.49 8.44
N ALA A 159 17.48 22.61 7.57
CA ALA A 159 16.30 21.77 7.82
C ALA A 159 16.77 20.45 8.46
N ALA A 160 16.13 20.06 9.55
CA ALA A 160 16.36 18.75 10.18
C ALA A 160 15.11 17.88 9.97
N VAL A 161 15.33 16.64 9.53
CA VAL A 161 14.27 15.63 9.43
C VAL A 161 14.30 14.81 10.72
N GLN A 162 13.16 14.77 11.41
CA GLN A 162 12.96 13.86 12.55
C GLN A 162 12.28 12.60 12.05
N GLN A 163 12.84 11.45 12.38
CA GLN A 163 12.24 10.15 12.09
C GLN A 163 11.60 9.59 13.35
N GLN A 164 10.36 9.14 13.22
CA GLN A 164 9.61 8.48 14.28
C GLN A 164 9.24 7.07 13.80
N LEU A 165 9.70 6.04 14.52
CA LEU A 165 9.27 4.66 14.30
C LEU A 165 8.53 4.16 15.54
N ALA A 166 7.40 3.50 15.32
CA ALA A 166 6.58 2.92 16.38
C ALA A 166 6.64 1.39 16.34
N ALA A 167 7.04 0.77 17.44
CA ALA A 167 6.83 -0.66 17.65
C ALA A 167 5.40 -0.86 18.15
N ILE A 168 4.62 -1.68 17.45
CA ILE A 168 3.20 -1.91 17.75
C ILE A 168 3.06 -3.09 18.70
N ILE A 169 2.26 -2.92 19.75
CA ILE A 169 2.00 -3.97 20.74
C ILE A 169 0.49 -4.23 20.80
N PHE A 170 0.16 -5.50 20.57
CA PHE A 170 -1.15 -6.07 20.80
C PHE A 170 -1.13 -6.85 22.12
N LEU A 171 -1.96 -6.47 23.07
CA LEU A 171 -2.14 -7.21 24.31
C LEU A 171 -3.57 -7.77 24.37
N ARG A 172 -3.70 -9.06 24.69
CA ARG A 172 -4.96 -9.71 25.01
C ARG A 172 -5.01 -9.96 26.51
N ILE A 173 -6.03 -9.40 27.17
CA ILE A 173 -6.35 -9.75 28.55
C ILE A 173 -7.23 -10.99 28.54
N ASN A 174 -6.76 -12.03 29.21
CA ASN A 174 -7.46 -13.32 29.30
C ASN A 174 -8.79 -13.18 30.04
N GLY A 175 -9.75 -14.03 29.66
CA GLY A 175 -11.10 -14.04 30.22
C GLY A 175 -12.18 -14.07 29.13
N PRO A 176 -13.46 -13.93 29.51
CA PRO A 176 -14.57 -13.90 28.56
C PRO A 176 -14.51 -12.62 27.70
N ALA A 177 -13.94 -12.74 26.50
CA ALA A 177 -13.96 -11.70 25.49
C ALA A 177 -14.95 -12.06 24.38
N ASN A 178 -15.60 -11.06 23.79
CA ASN A 178 -16.46 -11.27 22.63
C ASN A 178 -15.59 -11.34 21.37
N GLU A 179 -15.39 -12.55 20.84
CA GLU A 179 -14.64 -12.78 19.61
C GLU A 179 -15.61 -12.85 18.43
N SER A 180 -15.69 -11.78 17.62
CA SER A 180 -16.68 -11.71 16.55
C SER A 180 -16.12 -10.97 15.35
N LEU A 181 -15.93 -11.71 14.26
CA LEU A 181 -15.61 -11.16 12.95
C LEU A 181 -16.81 -11.35 12.02
N LYS A 182 -16.95 -10.43 11.07
CA LYS A 182 -17.94 -10.48 10.00
C LYS A 182 -17.26 -10.13 8.69
N ILE A 183 -17.57 -10.85 7.62
CA ILE A 183 -17.23 -10.40 6.26
C ILE A 183 -18.24 -9.32 5.89
N ASP A 184 -17.77 -8.08 5.73
CA ASP A 184 -18.58 -6.95 5.27
C ASP A 184 -18.80 -7.05 3.76
N SER A 185 -17.75 -7.37 3.00
CA SER A 185 -17.85 -7.62 1.57
C SER A 185 -16.74 -8.53 1.06
N PHE A 186 -17.05 -9.34 0.06
CA PHE A 186 -16.07 -10.11 -0.69
C PHE A 186 -16.27 -9.84 -2.19
N ALA A 187 -15.28 -9.20 -2.81
CA ALA A 187 -15.39 -8.70 -4.17
C ALA A 187 -14.19 -9.08 -5.02
N THR A 188 -14.41 -9.23 -6.33
CA THR A 188 -13.34 -9.30 -7.32
C THR A 188 -13.13 -7.93 -7.96
N GLY A 189 -11.92 -7.66 -8.43
CA GLY A 189 -11.60 -6.38 -9.03
C GLY A 189 -10.20 -6.32 -9.63
N THR A 190 -9.77 -5.09 -9.87
CA THR A 190 -8.38 -4.77 -10.22
C THR A 190 -7.85 -3.75 -9.24
N ARG A 191 -6.67 -4.00 -8.67
CA ARG A 191 -5.96 -3.05 -7.81
C ARG A 191 -4.97 -2.25 -8.64
N ALA A 192 -5.11 -0.92 -8.61
CA ALA A 192 -4.16 -0.02 -9.26
C ALA A 192 -2.88 0.13 -8.44
N SER A 193 -1.79 0.61 -9.07
CA SER A 193 -0.48 0.80 -8.40
C SER A 193 -0.52 1.83 -7.26
N ASN A 194 -1.51 2.70 -7.23
CA ASN A 194 -1.76 3.65 -6.14
C ASN A 194 -2.55 3.04 -4.96
N GLY A 195 -2.82 1.73 -4.98
CA GLY A 195 -3.56 1.02 -3.93
C GLY A 195 -5.06 0.95 -4.14
N ASN A 196 -5.65 1.76 -5.04
CA ASN A 196 -7.10 1.81 -5.23
C ASN A 196 -7.65 0.51 -5.82
N PHE A 197 -8.64 -0.06 -5.15
CA PHE A 197 -9.38 -1.22 -5.63
C PHE A 197 -10.61 -0.80 -6.44
N THR A 198 -10.76 -1.33 -7.64
CA THR A 198 -11.98 -1.14 -8.45
C THR A 198 -12.69 -2.48 -8.61
N ALA A 199 -13.88 -2.60 -8.03
CA ALA A 199 -14.69 -3.80 -8.13
C ALA A 199 -15.09 -4.08 -9.58
N LYS A 200 -14.90 -5.32 -10.03
CA LYS A 200 -15.23 -5.82 -11.37
C LYS A 200 -15.60 -7.29 -11.27
N SER A 201 -16.62 -7.68 -12.03
CA SER A 201 -17.02 -9.10 -12.16
C SER A 201 -16.75 -9.67 -13.55
N PHE A 202 -16.22 -8.84 -14.47
CA PHE A 202 -15.87 -9.23 -15.83
C PHE A 202 -14.42 -8.86 -16.12
N PHE A 203 -13.66 -9.83 -16.63
CA PHE A 203 -12.24 -9.72 -16.90
C PHE A 203 -11.93 -10.23 -18.31
N GLU A 204 -10.98 -9.61 -18.99
CA GLU A 204 -10.50 -10.13 -20.28
C GLU A 204 -9.43 -11.22 -20.07
N TYR A 205 -8.60 -11.04 -19.04
CA TYR A 205 -7.49 -11.92 -18.68
C TYR A 205 -7.16 -11.77 -17.19
N ALA A 206 -6.37 -12.71 -16.68
CA ALA A 206 -5.70 -12.66 -15.39
C ALA A 206 -4.59 -11.56 -15.33
N PRO A 207 -4.24 -11.02 -14.17
CA PRO A 207 -4.71 -11.41 -12.83
C PRO A 207 -6.07 -10.83 -12.43
N VAL A 208 -6.70 -11.49 -11.46
CA VAL A 208 -7.92 -11.07 -10.77
C VAL A 208 -7.56 -10.82 -9.32
N ASP A 209 -7.84 -9.61 -8.84
CA ASP A 209 -7.69 -9.26 -7.43
C ASP A 209 -8.98 -9.59 -6.68
N PHE A 210 -8.82 -10.09 -5.46
CA PHE A 210 -9.86 -10.34 -4.49
C PHE A 210 -9.67 -9.37 -3.32
N LEU A 211 -10.74 -8.67 -2.97
CA LEU A 211 -10.81 -7.83 -1.79
C LEU A 211 -11.81 -8.45 -0.82
N THR A 212 -11.30 -8.87 0.35
CA THR A 212 -12.14 -9.29 1.47
C THR A 212 -12.09 -8.21 2.54
N ARG A 213 -13.23 -7.57 2.81
CA ARG A 213 -13.37 -6.60 3.90
C ARG A 213 -13.91 -7.32 5.13
N VAL A 214 -13.10 -7.41 6.17
CA VAL A 214 -13.43 -8.09 7.42
C VAL A 214 -13.61 -7.06 8.53
N GLN A 215 -14.81 -7.00 9.09
CA GLN A 215 -15.14 -6.14 10.22
C GLN A 215 -14.99 -6.92 11.53
N ASN A 216 -14.41 -6.30 12.54
CA ASN A 216 -14.39 -6.83 13.90
C ASN A 216 -15.47 -6.16 14.76
N THR A 217 -16.49 -6.95 15.11
CA THR A 217 -17.60 -6.54 15.99
C THR A 217 -17.43 -7.05 17.42
N GLY A 218 -16.27 -7.67 17.72
CA GLY A 218 -15.88 -8.15 19.02
C GLY A 218 -15.15 -7.12 19.88
N THR A 219 -14.57 -7.58 20.98
CA THR A 219 -13.82 -6.76 21.96
C THR A 219 -12.32 -7.05 21.98
N VAL A 220 -11.85 -7.99 21.16
CA VAL A 220 -10.44 -8.38 21.05
C VAL A 220 -10.01 -8.43 19.58
N HIS A 221 -8.72 -8.22 19.31
CA HIS A 221 -8.18 -8.32 17.96
C HIS A 221 -8.16 -9.77 17.52
N GLU A 222 -8.49 -10.00 16.26
CA GLU A 222 -8.50 -11.34 15.67
C GLU A 222 -7.67 -11.34 14.40
N LYS A 223 -7.05 -12.48 14.11
CA LYS A 223 -6.26 -12.71 12.90
C LYS A 223 -6.92 -13.84 12.11
N PRO A 224 -7.81 -13.55 11.15
CA PRO A 224 -8.43 -14.58 10.34
C PRO A 224 -7.36 -15.29 9.49
N THR A 225 -7.40 -16.62 9.47
CA THR A 225 -6.52 -17.47 8.69
C THR A 225 -7.35 -18.41 7.83
N GLY A 226 -6.94 -18.71 6.60
CA GLY A 226 -7.80 -19.47 5.71
C GLY A 226 -7.36 -19.51 4.27
N THR A 227 -8.31 -19.82 3.39
CA THR A 227 -8.04 -19.92 1.95
C THR A 227 -9.21 -19.39 1.11
N ILE A 228 -8.89 -18.97 -0.11
CA ILE A 228 -9.87 -18.66 -1.15
C ILE A 228 -9.76 -19.77 -2.20
N THR A 229 -10.84 -20.54 -2.36
CA THR A 229 -10.94 -21.64 -3.33
C THR A 229 -11.68 -21.19 -4.57
N ILE A 230 -11.04 -21.30 -5.73
CA ILE A 230 -11.58 -20.85 -7.03
C ILE A 230 -12.03 -22.08 -7.83
N LYS A 231 -13.31 -22.15 -8.17
CA LYS A 231 -13.93 -23.19 -8.99
C LYS A 231 -14.33 -22.65 -10.36
N ASN A 232 -14.23 -23.48 -11.39
CA ASN A 232 -14.76 -23.15 -12.73
C ASN A 232 -16.26 -23.47 -12.82
N MET A 233 -16.87 -23.16 -13.97
CA MET A 233 -18.29 -23.44 -14.23
C MET A 233 -18.69 -24.93 -14.18
N PHE A 234 -17.72 -25.84 -14.27
CA PHE A 234 -17.94 -27.29 -14.17
C PHE A 234 -17.77 -27.82 -12.73
N GLY A 235 -17.51 -26.93 -11.76
CA GLY A 235 -17.32 -27.29 -10.36
C GLY A 235 -15.91 -27.74 -9.99
N PHE A 236 -14.97 -27.82 -10.95
CA PHE A 236 -13.59 -28.20 -10.68
C PHE A 236 -12.82 -27.05 -10.02
N THR A 237 -12.13 -27.38 -8.92
CA THR A 237 -11.21 -26.46 -8.25
C THR A 237 -10.02 -26.17 -9.17
N THR A 238 -9.93 -24.93 -9.63
CA THR A 238 -8.86 -24.46 -10.52
C THR A 238 -7.66 -23.94 -9.73
N ALA A 239 -7.89 -23.45 -8.50
CA ALA A 239 -6.84 -23.07 -7.57
C ALA A 239 -7.38 -22.87 -6.14
N THR A 240 -6.46 -22.91 -5.19
CA THR A 240 -6.66 -22.48 -3.82
C THR A 240 -5.52 -21.55 -3.45
N ILE A 241 -5.83 -20.33 -3.00
CA ILE A 241 -4.84 -19.35 -2.55
C ILE A 241 -4.99 -19.15 -1.04
N PRO A 242 -3.89 -19.02 -0.28
CA PRO A 242 -3.97 -18.66 1.13
C PRO A 242 -4.56 -17.26 1.26
N LEU A 243 -5.44 -17.06 2.26
CA LEU A 243 -5.96 -15.75 2.61
C LEU A 243 -4.81 -14.90 3.17
N ASP A 244 -4.82 -13.61 2.84
CA ASP A 244 -3.84 -12.68 3.39
C ASP A 244 -4.15 -12.43 4.86
N GLU A 245 -3.16 -12.61 5.74
CA GLU A 245 -3.41 -12.67 7.18
C GLU A 245 -3.00 -11.37 7.89
N HIS A 246 -3.98 -10.61 8.36
CA HIS A 246 -3.75 -9.38 9.10
C HIS A 246 -4.60 -9.32 10.37
N TYR A 247 -4.10 -8.62 11.39
CA TYR A 247 -4.89 -8.33 12.59
C TYR A 247 -6.01 -7.35 12.27
N VAL A 248 -7.21 -7.67 12.73
CA VAL A 248 -8.38 -6.81 12.69
C VAL A 248 -8.70 -6.38 14.11
N ILE A 249 -8.55 -5.09 14.42
CA ILE A 249 -8.85 -4.56 15.75
C ILE A 249 -10.36 -4.29 15.93
N PRO A 250 -10.89 -4.34 17.15
CA PRO A 250 -12.28 -4.02 17.48
C PRO A 250 -12.76 -2.72 16.85
N GLY A 251 -13.97 -2.75 16.29
CA GLY A 251 -14.60 -1.60 15.64
C GLY A 251 -14.06 -1.24 14.25
N ALA A 252 -12.91 -1.79 13.85
CA ALA A 252 -12.31 -1.52 12.55
C ALA A 252 -12.75 -2.52 11.47
N ILE A 253 -12.59 -2.10 10.22
CA ILE A 253 -12.67 -2.95 9.03
C ILE A 253 -11.25 -3.10 8.50
N ARG A 254 -10.86 -4.32 8.12
CA ARG A 254 -9.59 -4.62 7.48
C ARG A 254 -9.83 -5.14 6.06
N ALA A 255 -9.16 -4.53 5.10
CA ALA A 255 -9.09 -4.96 3.71
C ALA A 255 -7.97 -6.00 3.56
N LEU A 256 -8.33 -7.22 3.16
CA LEU A 256 -7.40 -8.31 2.84
C LEU A 256 -7.36 -8.47 1.33
N HIS A 257 -6.15 -8.38 0.76
CA HIS A 257 -5.95 -8.38 -0.69
C HIS A 257 -5.27 -9.67 -1.12
N ASN A 258 -5.90 -10.38 -2.06
CA ASN A 258 -5.36 -11.61 -2.62
C ASN A 258 -5.40 -11.52 -4.14
N VAL A 259 -4.37 -12.02 -4.82
CA VAL A 259 -4.29 -11.98 -6.28
C VAL A 259 -4.21 -13.38 -6.84
N TYR A 260 -4.95 -13.63 -7.93
CA TYR A 260 -4.90 -14.88 -8.67
C TYR A 260 -4.73 -14.65 -10.18
N PRO A 261 -3.81 -15.38 -10.84
CA PRO A 261 -2.76 -16.22 -10.28
C PRO A 261 -1.76 -15.39 -9.47
N THR A 262 -1.11 -16.01 -8.47
CA THR A 262 -0.12 -15.35 -7.60
C THR A 262 1.14 -14.93 -8.36
N SER A 263 1.46 -15.63 -9.44
CA SER A 263 2.48 -15.21 -10.39
C SER A 263 1.88 -14.19 -11.36
N ASN A 264 2.60 -13.12 -11.69
CA ASN A 264 2.25 -12.14 -12.73
C ASN A 264 2.15 -12.74 -14.15
N GLN A 265 2.20 -14.06 -14.28
CA GLN A 265 1.97 -14.76 -15.53
C GLN A 265 0.49 -14.69 -15.92
N LYS A 266 0.28 -14.33 -17.19
CA LYS A 266 -1.04 -14.37 -17.82
C LYS A 266 -1.48 -15.84 -17.95
N LYS A 267 -2.21 -16.34 -16.97
CA LYS A 267 -2.89 -17.63 -17.08
C LYS A 267 -4.12 -17.48 -17.97
N LEU A 268 -4.26 -18.36 -18.96
CA LEU A 268 -5.47 -18.40 -19.76
C LEU A 268 -6.63 -18.89 -18.88
N MET A 269 -7.59 -18.01 -18.65
CA MET A 269 -8.84 -18.31 -17.96
C MET A 269 -9.99 -18.03 -18.92
N PHE A 270 -11.02 -18.89 -18.91
CA PHE A 270 -12.15 -18.76 -19.81
C PHE A 270 -13.43 -19.23 -19.12
N GLY A 271 -14.44 -18.37 -19.15
CA GLY A 271 -15.78 -18.64 -18.63
C GLY A 271 -16.01 -18.09 -17.22
N ARG A 272 -17.08 -18.57 -16.59
CA ARG A 272 -17.49 -18.18 -15.24
C ARG A 272 -16.73 -18.99 -14.19
N TYR A 273 -16.31 -18.29 -13.15
CA TYR A 273 -15.65 -18.82 -11.96
C TYR A 273 -16.40 -18.38 -10.71
N THR A 274 -16.31 -19.19 -9.66
CA THR A 274 -16.76 -18.86 -8.32
C THR A 274 -15.59 -18.99 -7.36
N ALA A 275 -15.33 -17.95 -6.60
CA ALA A 275 -14.38 -17.97 -5.50
C ALA A 275 -15.15 -18.09 -4.18
N HIS A 276 -14.72 -19.02 -3.35
CA HIS A 276 -15.27 -19.29 -2.02
C HIS A 276 -14.17 -18.97 -1.00
N ILE A 277 -14.36 -17.96 -0.16
CA ILE A 277 -13.48 -17.74 0.98
C ILE A 277 -13.95 -18.62 2.14
N ASN A 278 -13.01 -19.34 2.76
CA ASN A 278 -13.22 -20.04 4.01
C ASN A 278 -12.06 -19.71 4.95
N ALA A 279 -12.38 -18.98 6.01
CA ALA A 279 -11.43 -18.54 7.02
C ALA A 279 -11.89 -18.92 8.41
N THR A 280 -10.95 -19.11 9.31
CA THR A 280 -11.15 -19.37 10.72
C THR A 280 -10.50 -18.29 11.56
N TYR A 281 -11.08 -18.02 12.73
CA TYR A 281 -10.56 -17.07 13.70
C TYR A 281 -10.91 -17.53 15.12
N ALA A 282 -10.25 -16.95 16.12
CA ALA A 282 -10.43 -17.29 17.52
C ALA A 282 -10.36 -18.82 17.77
N ASN A 283 -11.24 -19.34 18.62
CA ASN A 283 -11.37 -20.76 18.94
C ASN A 283 -12.20 -21.53 17.87
N GLY A 284 -11.79 -21.44 16.60
CA GLY A 284 -12.37 -22.22 15.50
C GLY A 284 -13.68 -21.69 14.91
N LYS A 285 -14.03 -20.42 15.18
CA LYS A 285 -15.14 -19.76 14.49
C LYS A 285 -14.81 -19.58 13.02
N THR A 286 -15.82 -19.63 12.14
CA THR A 286 -15.62 -19.60 10.69
C THR A 286 -16.20 -18.32 10.06
N LEU A 287 -15.61 -17.92 8.94
CA LEU A 287 -16.05 -16.86 8.05
C LEU A 287 -16.08 -17.43 6.63
N SER A 288 -17.21 -17.28 5.95
CA SER A 288 -17.36 -17.72 4.58
C SER A 288 -18.15 -16.75 3.75
N ALA A 289 -17.74 -16.55 2.51
CA ALA A 289 -18.46 -15.75 1.51
C ALA A 289 -18.10 -16.24 0.11
N ASP A 290 -18.98 -15.96 -0.85
CA ASP A 290 -18.82 -16.38 -2.23
C ASP A 290 -18.88 -15.17 -3.15
N VAL A 291 -18.06 -15.19 -4.20
CA VAL A 291 -18.13 -14.21 -5.28
C VAL A 291 -17.96 -14.91 -6.62
N SER A 292 -18.74 -14.50 -7.62
CA SER A 292 -18.60 -15.01 -8.98
C SER A 292 -18.04 -13.94 -9.90
N PHE A 293 -17.19 -14.38 -10.83
CA PHE A 293 -16.62 -13.52 -11.86
C PHE A 293 -16.48 -14.29 -13.18
N THR A 294 -16.43 -13.55 -14.27
CA THR A 294 -16.35 -14.10 -15.63
C THR A 294 -15.08 -13.61 -16.30
N VAL A 295 -14.33 -14.52 -16.91
CA VAL A 295 -13.14 -14.19 -17.70
C VAL A 295 -13.37 -14.57 -19.15
N ILE A 296 -13.43 -13.61 -20.07
CA ILE A 296 -13.62 -13.85 -21.50
C ILE A 296 -12.68 -12.95 -22.31
N PRO A 297 -11.75 -13.50 -23.12
CA PRO A 297 -10.86 -12.74 -23.99
C PRO A 297 -11.60 -12.27 -25.26
N TYR A 298 -12.58 -11.38 -25.08
CA TYR A 298 -13.50 -10.97 -26.15
C TYR A 298 -12.78 -10.31 -27.33
N LYS A 299 -11.65 -9.62 -27.12
CA LYS A 299 -10.86 -9.05 -28.22
C LYS A 299 -10.32 -10.12 -29.17
N LEU A 300 -9.85 -11.25 -28.63
CA LEU A 300 -9.43 -12.39 -29.46
C LEU A 300 -10.63 -12.98 -30.22
N LEU A 301 -11.79 -13.09 -29.57
CA LEU A 301 -13.01 -13.58 -30.23
C LEU A 301 -13.45 -12.66 -31.37
N VAL A 302 -13.37 -11.34 -31.19
CA VAL A 302 -13.68 -10.37 -32.25
C VAL A 302 -12.69 -10.49 -33.41
N ILE A 303 -11.38 -10.62 -33.15
CA ILE A 303 -10.37 -10.81 -34.20
C ILE A 303 -10.65 -12.10 -35.00
N ILE A 304 -10.90 -13.22 -34.31
CA ILE A 304 -11.22 -14.50 -34.95
C ILE A 304 -12.50 -14.37 -35.79
N PHE A 305 -13.54 -13.73 -35.24
CA PHE A 305 -14.80 -13.50 -35.95
C PHE A 305 -14.61 -12.68 -37.22
N VAL A 306 -13.82 -11.59 -37.18
CA VAL A 306 -13.52 -10.76 -38.35
C VAL A 306 -12.73 -11.55 -39.41
N VAL A 307 -11.75 -12.35 -39.00
CA VAL A 307 -10.98 -13.20 -39.93
C VAL A 307 -11.89 -14.24 -40.60
N LEU A 308 -12.73 -14.92 -39.83
CA LEU A 308 -13.70 -15.89 -40.37
C LEU A 308 -14.71 -15.24 -41.33
N LEU A 309 -15.17 -14.02 -41.01
CA LEU A 309 -16.06 -13.25 -41.87
C LEU A 309 -15.40 -12.90 -43.21
N ILE A 310 -14.12 -12.48 -43.20
CA ILE A 310 -13.36 -12.17 -44.42
C ILE A 310 -13.20 -13.44 -45.27
N VAL A 311 -12.79 -14.56 -44.67
CA VAL A 311 -12.65 -15.85 -45.36
C VAL A 311 -13.98 -16.28 -45.98
N PHE A 312 -15.08 -16.15 -45.23
CA PHE A 312 -16.42 -16.45 -45.71
C PHE A 312 -16.81 -15.59 -46.93
N ILE A 313 -16.57 -14.27 -46.87
CA ILE A 313 -16.88 -13.35 -47.98
C ILE A 313 -16.04 -13.69 -49.22
N VAL A 314 -14.74 -13.98 -49.06
CA VAL A 314 -13.85 -14.36 -50.16
C VAL A 314 -14.28 -15.68 -50.78
N PHE A 315 -14.57 -16.69 -49.97
CA PHE A 315 -15.07 -17.99 -50.42
C PHE A 315 -16.41 -17.86 -51.16
N TRP A 316 -17.33 -17.07 -50.61
CA TRP A 316 -18.64 -16.84 -51.23
C TRP A 316 -18.54 -16.10 -52.57
N ARG A 317 -17.67 -15.08 -52.67
CA ARG A 317 -17.37 -14.39 -53.93
C ARG A 317 -16.66 -15.30 -54.94
N GLY A 318 -15.72 -16.12 -54.49
CA GLY A 318 -15.01 -17.11 -55.31
C GLY A 318 -15.97 -18.14 -55.91
N ARG A 319 -16.88 -18.69 -55.10
CA ARG A 319 -17.91 -19.63 -55.57
C ARG A 319 -18.82 -19.01 -56.64
N LYS A 320 -19.22 -17.74 -56.48
CA LYS A 320 -19.99 -17.02 -57.51
C LYS A 320 -19.21 -16.85 -58.81
N ARG A 321 -17.90 -16.61 -58.75
CA ARG A 321 -17.04 -16.52 -59.96
C ARG A 321 -16.89 -17.87 -60.66
N LEU A 322 -16.64 -18.95 -59.91
CA LEU A 322 -16.53 -20.30 -60.47
C LEU A 322 -17.86 -20.81 -61.05
N ALA A 323 -19.00 -20.48 -60.43
CA ALA A 323 -20.31 -20.81 -60.98
C ALA A 323 -20.61 -20.08 -62.30
N ARG A 324 -20.13 -18.84 -62.47
CA ARG A 324 -20.21 -18.12 -63.76
C ARG A 324 -19.31 -18.75 -64.81
N ALA A 325 -18.06 -19.07 -64.47
CA ALA A 325 -17.14 -19.76 -65.38
C ALA A 325 -17.68 -21.13 -65.82
N GLY A 326 -18.30 -21.90 -64.91
CA GLY A 326 -18.95 -23.17 -65.24
C GLY A 326 -20.17 -23.03 -66.15
N ARG A 327 -20.95 -21.94 -66.04
CA ARG A 327 -22.08 -21.67 -66.97
C ARG A 327 -21.60 -21.32 -68.37
N ILE A 328 -20.52 -20.54 -68.48
CA ILE A 328 -19.87 -20.21 -69.75
C ILE A 328 -19.29 -21.48 -70.40
N LEU A 329 -18.60 -22.33 -69.64
CA LEU A 329 -18.03 -23.59 -70.15
C LEU A 329 -19.09 -24.65 -70.48
N ALA A 330 -20.26 -24.61 -69.83
CA ALA A 330 -21.39 -25.51 -70.12
C ALA A 330 -22.31 -25.01 -71.24
N GLY A 331 -21.97 -23.92 -71.94
CA GLY A 331 -22.69 -23.40 -73.10
C GLY A 331 -24.12 -22.90 -72.80
N LYS A 332 -24.38 -22.47 -71.56
CA LYS A 332 -25.71 -22.01 -71.12
C LYS A 332 -25.88 -20.49 -71.08
N GLU A 333 -24.82 -19.75 -71.41
CA GLU A 333 -24.81 -18.32 -71.78
C GLU A 333 -23.74 -18.11 -72.84
#